data_AF-A0AAQ4CRT7-F1
#
_entry.id   AF-A0AAQ4CRT7-F1
#
_cell.length_a   1.000
_cell.length_b   1.000
_cell.length_c   1.000
_cell.angle_alpha   90.00
_cell.angle_beta   90.00
_cell.angle_gamma   90.00
#
_symmetry.space_group_name_H-M   'P 1'
#
loop_
_entity.id
_entity.type
_entity.pdbx_description
1 polymer ?
#
loop_
_entity_poly.entity_id
_entity_poly.type
_entity_poly.pdbx_seq_one_letter_code
_entity_poly.pdbx_strand_id
1 'polypeptide(L)'
;MLSGELATSLTGRHSDFILFPFSFREYLRFKKVSEEVPLSTRRIAEVKVELEKYMEVGGFPEALMIGKDQIDVIYNDILFKDVVFRYKIRELEKFKDFSKSLISYYSTEVSLSKLAKVIKVDRKTIDL
;
A
#
# COMPACT_ATOMS: atom_id res chain seq x y z
N MET A 1 1.89 3.49 13.84
CA MET A 1 0.54 3.90 14.30
C MET A 1 -0.12 2.91 15.28
N LEU A 2 0.44 1.72 15.54
CA LEU A 2 0.23 0.98 16.79
C LEU A 2 1.05 1.53 17.97
N SER A 3 1.94 2.48 17.67
CA SER A 3 2.94 3.01 18.58
C SER A 3 2.33 3.76 19.77
N GLY A 4 1.28 4.57 19.59
CA GLY A 4 0.70 5.34 20.71
C GLY A 4 0.14 4.48 21.85
N GLU A 5 -0.59 3.41 21.54
CA GLU A 5 -1.23 2.53 22.55
C GLU A 5 -0.20 1.58 23.21
N LEU A 6 0.76 1.06 22.44
CA LEU A 6 1.84 0.21 22.97
C LEU A 6 2.89 1.02 23.75
N ALA A 7 3.25 2.22 23.29
CA ALA A 7 4.16 3.16 23.96
C ALA A 7 3.72 3.47 25.39
N THR A 8 2.42 3.68 25.56
CA THR A 8 1.81 4.05 26.84
C THR A 8 1.88 2.89 27.83
N SER A 9 1.82 1.64 27.36
CA SER A 9 1.99 0.45 28.22
C SER A 9 3.47 0.11 28.51
N LEU A 10 4.41 0.47 27.63
CA LEU A 10 5.83 0.06 27.70
C LEU A 10 6.76 1.06 28.41
N THR A 11 6.24 1.93 29.29
CA THR A 11 7.03 2.88 30.11
C THR A 11 7.94 3.83 29.32
N GLY A 12 7.65 4.05 28.04
CA GLY A 12 8.38 5.01 27.18
C GLY A 12 9.75 4.54 26.64
N ARG A 13 10.20 3.30 26.88
CA ARG A 13 11.47 2.77 26.33
C ARG A 13 11.27 1.89 25.10
N HIS A 14 10.77 2.46 24.01
CA HIS A 14 10.61 1.76 22.74
C HIS A 14 11.15 2.62 21.60
N SER A 15 11.64 1.96 20.55
CA SER A 15 12.07 2.60 19.30
C SER A 15 11.15 2.11 18.20
N ASP A 16 10.39 3.01 17.61
CA ASP A 16 9.51 2.69 16.48
C ASP A 16 10.29 2.72 15.18
N PHE A 17 10.01 1.74 14.32
CA PHE A 17 10.50 1.72 12.94
C PHE A 17 9.30 1.67 12.00
N ILE A 18 9.30 2.54 10.99
CA ILE A 18 8.31 2.51 9.92
C ILE A 18 8.91 1.67 8.80
N LEU A 19 8.26 0.55 8.50
CA LEU A 19 8.66 -0.33 7.41
C LEU A 19 7.80 -0.02 6.19
N PHE A 20 8.47 0.32 5.10
CA PHE A 20 7.84 0.47 3.80
C PHE A 20 7.98 -0.83 3.01
N PRO A 21 7.10 -1.07 2.03
CA PRO A 21 7.37 -2.07 1.00
C PRO A 21 8.71 -1.79 0.33
N PHE A 22 9.33 -2.82 -0.24
CA PHE A 22 10.56 -2.64 -1.00
C PHE A 22 10.38 -1.60 -2.08
N SER A 23 11.30 -0.65 -2.14
CA SER A 23 11.53 0.14 -3.34
C SER A 23 11.89 -0.77 -4.50
N PHE A 24 11.74 -0.29 -5.75
CA PHE A 24 12.14 -1.07 -6.92
C PHE A 24 13.61 -1.51 -6.84
N ARG A 25 14.48 -0.68 -6.27
CA ARG A 25 15.89 -1.01 -6.03
C ARG A 25 16.05 -2.20 -5.07
N GLU A 26 15.35 -2.17 -3.94
CA GLU A 26 15.34 -3.30 -2.98
C GLU A 26 14.75 -4.56 -3.60
N TYR A 27 13.72 -4.43 -4.43
CA TYR A 27 13.16 -5.52 -5.20
C TYR A 27 14.20 -6.15 -6.16
N LEU A 28 14.98 -5.34 -6.89
CA LEU A 28 16.03 -5.87 -7.78
C LEU A 28 17.08 -6.64 -6.99
N ARG A 29 17.51 -6.11 -5.84
CA ARG A 29 18.41 -6.83 -4.93
C ARG A 29 17.80 -8.14 -4.43
N PHE A 30 16.52 -8.12 -4.06
CA PHE A 30 15.78 -9.34 -3.66
C PHE A 30 15.73 -10.38 -4.78
N LYS A 31 15.53 -9.95 -6.03
CA LYS A 31 15.57 -10.81 -7.23
C LYS A 31 16.98 -11.17 -7.70
N LYS A 32 18.03 -10.69 -7.03
CA LYS A 32 19.45 -10.85 -7.40
C LYS A 32 19.76 -10.30 -8.80
N VAL A 33 19.07 -9.23 -9.15
CA VAL A 33 19.21 -8.51 -10.40
C VAL A 33 20.15 -7.34 -10.12
N SER A 34 21.42 -7.43 -10.56
CA SER A 34 22.37 -6.32 -10.58
C SER A 34 21.75 -5.02 -11.11
N GLU A 35 21.98 -3.97 -10.32
CA GLU A 35 21.58 -2.58 -10.51
C GLU A 35 22.79 -1.65 -10.75
N GLU A 36 23.97 -2.24 -10.98
CA GLU A 36 25.23 -1.52 -11.16
C GLU A 36 25.28 -0.79 -12.50
N VAL A 37 25.74 0.47 -12.47
CA VAL A 37 25.83 1.34 -13.64
C VAL A 37 27.30 1.45 -14.09
N PRO A 38 27.62 1.41 -15.40
CA PRO A 38 26.71 1.37 -16.53
C PRO A 38 26.12 -0.02 -16.81
N LEU A 39 24.83 -0.07 -17.12
CA LEU A 39 24.13 -1.29 -17.50
C LEU A 39 24.37 -1.61 -18.99
N SER A 40 24.66 -2.87 -19.31
CA SER A 40 24.68 -3.33 -20.71
C SER A 40 23.28 -3.36 -21.31
N THR A 41 23.15 -3.37 -22.65
CA THR A 41 21.85 -3.45 -23.34
C THR A 41 21.01 -4.64 -22.88
N ARG A 42 21.65 -5.81 -22.69
CA ARG A 42 20.99 -7.02 -22.15
C ARG A 42 20.46 -6.78 -20.74
N ARG A 43 21.23 -6.09 -19.91
CA ARG A 43 20.86 -5.79 -18.52
C ARG A 43 19.70 -4.81 -18.43
N ILE A 44 19.67 -3.81 -19.31
CA ILE A 44 18.54 -2.87 -19.42
C ILE A 44 17.25 -3.63 -19.76
N ALA A 45 17.30 -4.59 -20.70
CA ALA A 45 16.13 -5.40 -21.05
C ALA A 45 15.63 -6.22 -19.85
N GLU A 46 16.54 -6.83 -19.09
CA GLU A 46 16.20 -7.59 -17.87
C GLU A 46 15.55 -6.70 -16.80
N VAL A 47 16.12 -5.52 -16.53
CA VAL A 47 15.54 -4.56 -15.57
C VAL A 47 14.15 -4.11 -16.00
N LYS A 48 13.90 -3.93 -17.30
CA LYS A 48 12.56 -3.57 -17.81
C LYS A 48 11.52 -4.67 -17.56
N VAL A 49 11.88 -5.93 -17.81
CA VAL A 49 11.00 -7.07 -17.53
C VAL A 49 10.68 -7.14 -16.03
N GLU A 50 11.68 -6.89 -15.18
CA GLU A 50 11.50 -6.87 -13.74
C GLU A 50 10.69 -5.68 -13.25
N LEU A 51 10.77 -4.53 -13.93
CA LEU A 51 9.91 -3.38 -13.66
C LEU A 51 8.44 -3.69 -13.95
N GLU A 52 8.14 -4.35 -15.06
CA GLU A 52 6.76 -4.76 -15.39
C GLU A 52 6.18 -5.69 -14.31
N LYS A 53 6.97 -6.68 -13.86
CA LYS A 53 6.56 -7.57 -12.75
C LYS A 53 6.37 -6.82 -11.45
N TYR A 54 7.25 -5.87 -11.14
CA TYR A 54 7.13 -5.04 -9.95
C TYR A 54 5.89 -4.15 -9.98
N MET A 55 5.50 -3.63 -11.15
CA MET A 55 4.26 -2.86 -11.30
C MET A 55 3.00 -3.72 -11.15
N GLU A 56 3.07 -5.03 -11.44
CA GLU A 56 1.95 -5.96 -11.23
C GLU A 56 1.83 -6.42 -9.77
N VAL A 57 2.94 -6.82 -9.15
CA VAL A 57 2.94 -7.46 -7.81
C VAL A 57 3.20 -6.47 -6.68
N GLY A 58 3.89 -5.36 -6.95
CA GLY A 58 4.30 -4.36 -5.97
C GLY A 58 5.55 -4.75 -5.18
N GLY A 59 5.81 -3.99 -4.11
CA GLY A 59 7.01 -4.13 -3.28
C GLY A 59 6.81 -4.87 -1.95
N PHE A 60 5.61 -5.37 -1.65
CA PHE A 60 5.35 -6.05 -0.37
C PHE A 60 6.11 -7.38 -0.31
N PRO A 61 7.02 -7.59 0.67
CA PRO A 61 7.82 -8.82 0.73
C PRO A 61 6.98 -10.10 0.75
N GLU A 62 5.87 -10.11 1.48
CA GLU A 62 4.94 -11.25 1.56
C GLU A 62 4.35 -11.59 0.19
N ALA A 63 3.94 -10.57 -0.59
CA ALA A 63 3.43 -10.76 -1.94
C ALA A 63 4.50 -11.30 -2.90
N LEU A 64 5.76 -10.90 -2.70
CA LEU A 64 6.90 -11.36 -3.48
C LEU A 64 7.34 -12.79 -3.16
N MET A 65 7.12 -13.25 -1.92
CA MET A 65 7.54 -14.56 -1.42
C MET A 65 6.46 -15.63 -1.53
N ILE A 66 5.20 -15.27 -1.24
CA ILE A 66 4.08 -16.21 -1.11
C ILE A 66 3.16 -16.13 -2.33
N GLY A 67 3.03 -14.95 -2.94
CA GLY A 67 2.21 -14.72 -4.13
C GLY A 67 1.32 -13.48 -4.01
N LYS A 68 0.85 -12.98 -5.16
CA LYS A 68 0.10 -11.71 -5.25
C LYS A 68 -1.20 -11.68 -4.45
N ASP A 69 -1.80 -12.84 -4.18
CA ASP A 69 -3.03 -12.95 -3.38
C ASP A 69 -2.84 -12.43 -1.94
N GLN A 70 -1.58 -12.35 -1.46
CA GLN A 70 -1.28 -11.72 -0.17
C GLN A 70 -1.60 -10.22 -0.15
N ILE A 71 -1.62 -9.55 -1.30
CA ILE A 71 -2.02 -8.14 -1.36
C ILE A 71 -3.47 -7.98 -0.91
N ASP A 72 -4.36 -8.90 -1.29
CA ASP A 72 -5.75 -8.87 -0.84
C ASP A 72 -5.86 -9.13 0.65
N VAL A 73 -5.04 -10.02 1.20
CA VAL A 73 -4.99 -10.28 2.66
C VAL A 73 -4.56 -9.03 3.41
N ILE A 74 -3.44 -8.41 3.00
CA ILE A 74 -2.90 -7.19 3.59
C ILE A 74 -3.92 -6.05 3.50
N TYR A 75 -4.55 -5.89 2.33
CA TYR A 75 -5.58 -4.88 2.12
C TYR A 75 -6.77 -5.07 3.06
N ASN A 76 -7.30 -6.29 3.17
CA ASN A 76 -8.44 -6.55 4.05
C ASN A 76 -8.06 -6.39 5.53
N ASP A 77 -6.85 -6.79 5.92
CA ASP A 77 -6.36 -6.60 7.28
C ASP A 77 -6.27 -5.11 7.65
N ILE A 78 -5.67 -4.28 6.79
CA ILE A 78 -5.61 -2.82 7.00
C ILE A 78 -7.04 -2.24 7.02
N LEU A 79 -7.87 -2.58 6.04
CA LEU A 79 -9.21 -2.02 5.92
C LEU A 79 -10.07 -2.36 7.15
N PHE A 80 -10.10 -3.63 7.56
CA PHE A 80 -11.00 -4.09 8.60
C PHE A 80 -10.42 -3.93 10.00
N LYS A 81 -9.20 -4.44 10.24
CA LYS A 81 -8.58 -4.47 11.58
C LYS A 81 -8.11 -3.09 11.99
N ASP A 82 -7.41 -2.39 11.10
CA ASP A 82 -6.74 -1.14 11.47
C ASP A 82 -7.65 0.08 11.38
N VAL A 83 -8.62 0.05 10.46
CA VAL A 83 -9.49 1.21 10.19
C VAL A 83 -10.93 0.98 10.66
N VAL A 84 -11.66 0.03 10.06
CA VAL A 84 -13.10 -0.15 10.33
C VAL A 84 -13.37 -0.41 11.80
N PHE A 85 -12.69 -1.37 12.43
CA PHE A 85 -12.93 -1.71 13.83
C PHE A 85 -12.45 -0.62 14.78
N ARG A 86 -11.29 0.00 14.49
CA ARG A 86 -10.71 1.05 15.33
C ARG A 86 -11.59 2.30 15.36
N TYR A 87 -12.08 2.74 14.21
CA TYR A 87 -12.89 3.96 14.10
C TYR A 87 -14.40 3.69 14.12
N LYS A 88 -14.82 2.43 14.34
CA LYS A 88 -16.24 2.02 14.42
C LYS A 88 -17.05 2.50 13.21
N ILE A 89 -16.50 2.32 12.02
CA ILE A 89 -17.13 2.72 10.76
C ILE A 89 -18.46 1.96 10.59
N ARG A 90 -19.56 2.69 10.39
CA ARG A 90 -20.90 2.10 10.27
C ARG A 90 -21.23 1.66 8.84
N GLU A 91 -20.88 2.49 7.87
CA GLU A 91 -21.20 2.29 6.45
C GLU A 91 -20.09 1.48 5.75
N LEU A 92 -19.98 0.20 6.08
CA LEU A 92 -18.85 -0.66 5.66
C LEU A 92 -18.70 -0.76 4.14
N GLU A 93 -19.81 -0.95 3.42
CA GLU A 93 -19.77 -1.09 1.97
C GLU A 93 -19.28 0.19 1.28
N LYS A 94 -19.83 1.35 1.69
CA LYS A 94 -19.38 2.65 1.17
C LYS A 94 -17.92 2.92 1.47
N PHE A 95 -17.45 2.53 2.65
CA PHE A 95 -16.04 2.70 3.02
C PHE A 95 -15.12 1.79 2.19
N LYS A 96 -15.54 0.55 1.91
CA LYS A 96 -14.82 -0.37 1.03
C LYS A 96 -14.79 0.12 -0.42
N ASP A 97 -15.87 0.73 -0.90
CA ASP A 97 -15.91 1.32 -2.24
C ASP A 97 -15.04 2.56 -2.33
N PHE A 98 -15.01 3.35 -1.25
CA PHE A 98 -14.11 4.50 -1.10
C PHE A 98 -12.64 4.08 -1.15
N SER A 99 -12.23 3.10 -0.33
CA SER A 99 -10.83 2.63 -0.31
C SER A 99 -10.40 2.06 -1.66
N LYS A 100 -11.25 1.26 -2.32
CA LYS A 100 -10.97 0.76 -3.68
C LYS A 100 -10.83 1.88 -4.70
N SER A 101 -11.70 2.89 -4.62
CA SER A 101 -11.65 4.05 -5.52
C SER A 101 -10.33 4.81 -5.34
N LEU A 102 -9.89 5.04 -4.10
CA LEU A 102 -8.60 5.69 -3.83
C LEU A 102 -7.42 4.90 -4.41
N ILE A 103 -7.40 3.58 -4.22
CA ILE A 103 -6.33 2.72 -4.75
C ILE A 103 -6.28 2.78 -6.28
N SER A 104 -7.44 2.88 -6.95
CA SER A 104 -7.50 2.98 -8.41
C SER A 104 -6.86 4.26 -8.97
N TYR A 105 -6.68 5.28 -8.15
CA TYR A 105 -6.12 6.58 -8.52
C TYR A 105 -4.66 6.78 -8.07
N TYR A 106 -3.92 5.69 -7.81
CA TYR A 106 -2.57 5.71 -7.21
C TYR A 106 -1.52 6.60 -7.91
N SER A 107 -1.72 6.97 -9.18
CA SER A 107 -0.80 7.81 -9.96
C SER A 107 -1.45 9.09 -10.49
N THR A 108 -2.65 9.44 -10.01
CA THR A 108 -3.45 10.56 -10.52
C THR A 108 -4.00 11.42 -9.40
N GLU A 109 -4.21 12.71 -9.69
CA GLU A 109 -4.91 13.58 -8.76
C GLU A 109 -6.36 13.13 -8.54
N VAL A 110 -6.81 13.21 -7.29
CA VAL A 110 -8.13 12.74 -6.89
C VAL A 110 -9.06 13.93 -6.67
N SER A 111 -10.18 13.95 -7.42
CA SER A 111 -11.24 14.93 -7.20
C SER A 111 -12.21 14.45 -6.12
N LEU A 112 -12.34 15.22 -5.03
CA LEU A 112 -13.28 14.94 -3.93
C LEU A 112 -14.73 14.90 -4.41
N SER A 113 -15.10 15.78 -5.35
CA SER A 113 -16.42 15.76 -5.98
C SER A 113 -16.67 14.47 -6.77
N LYS A 114 -15.65 13.93 -7.45
CA LYS A 114 -15.76 12.68 -8.20
C LYS A 114 -15.88 11.49 -7.25
N LEU A 115 -15.08 11.45 -6.18
CA LEU A 115 -15.17 10.44 -5.14
C LEU A 115 -16.56 10.42 -4.49
N ALA A 116 -17.07 11.57 -4.07
CA ALA A 116 -18.40 11.71 -3.45
C ALA A 116 -19.51 11.14 -4.34
N LYS A 117 -19.43 11.40 -5.65
CA LYS A 117 -20.37 10.86 -6.63
C LYS A 117 -20.26 9.34 -6.79
N VAL A 118 -19.04 8.80 -6.83
CA VAL A 118 -18.79 7.34 -6.97
C VAL A 118 -19.31 6.58 -5.75
N ILE A 119 -19.03 7.08 -4.54
CA ILE A 119 -19.40 6.42 -3.28
C ILE A 119 -20.80 6.83 -2.77
N LYS A 120 -21.50 7.69 -3.51
CA LYS A 120 -22.86 8.18 -3.21
C LYS A 120 -23.00 8.79 -1.82
N VAL A 121 -22.07 9.67 -1.45
CA VAL A 121 -22.14 10.46 -0.20
C VAL A 121 -22.06 11.94 -0.50
N ASP A 122 -22.46 12.77 0.46
CA ASP A 122 -22.26 14.22 0.36
C ASP A 122 -20.76 14.55 0.38
N ARG A 123 -20.35 15.54 -0.42
CA ARG A 123 -18.94 15.96 -0.48
C ARG A 123 -18.41 16.39 0.89
N LYS A 124 -19.23 17.04 1.72
CA LYS A 124 -18.83 17.50 3.05
C LYS A 124 -18.40 16.34 3.94
N THR A 125 -18.91 15.13 3.72
CA THR A 125 -18.52 13.93 4.46
C THR A 125 -17.08 13.48 4.15
N ILE A 126 -16.53 13.88 3.00
CA ILE A 126 -15.15 13.56 2.60
C ILE A 126 -14.19 14.71 2.93
N ASP A 127 -14.68 15.96 2.88
CA ASP A 127 -13.88 17.16 3.18
C ASP A 127 -13.62 17.35 4.70
N LEU A 128 -14.37 16.67 5.58
CA LEU A 128 -14.26 16.71 7.05
C LEU A 128 -13.29 15.66 7.60
#